data_AF-A0A9W4WME1-F1
#
_entry.id   AF-A0A9W4WME1-F1
#
_cell.length_a   1.000
_cell.length_b   1.000
_cell.length_c   1.000
_cell.angle_alpha   90.00
_cell.angle_beta   90.00
_cell.angle_gamma   90.00
#
_symmetry.space_group_name_H-M   'P 1'
#
loop_
_entity.id
_entity.type
_entity.pdbx_description
1 polymer ?
#
loop_
_entity_poly.entity_id
_entity_poly.type
_entity_poly.pdbx_seq_one_letter_code
_entity_poly.pdbx_strand_id
1 'polypeptide(L)'
;MCMILIQRSKPTKPTLSFLIPFPYYTSYPYSYSTFSYKKLPEWSIPLFDFLIPQSNPFIKANNEFYKTWNGKALINFKWRVYGKYYYITIWLIYTIFLYSFIVASSEDEETRNYFLLMSIFLGCFHLLFEFRQFIWNPYRWLLNFWNFIDLGAYLLPTVTSIIWYKNGVINPSLYSISCLILEMKFILFLRAFEPFGVYFAIILGPTSYFSEDNLGNLTEPNNPWSLTDKYYQVDRDGNINKNMTIYKVPDNYTNLFSNYANSLLAMSIFLTGDGSIFNKWSPKDNIIMIILMLLYSFIIVIFLMNLLIGLLNMAIEADNDRLNYIAQKAEILKEIELFYFLPNQKRRWKSWFPETIYYYAEVNEVKKFMDKETIDSETKKKLLNIIRI
;
A
#
# COMPACT_ATOMS: atom_id res chain seq x y z
N MET A 1 7.56 -27.07 20.62
CA MET A 1 8.35 -28.29 20.84
C MET A 1 8.50 -28.98 19.47
N CYS A 2 9.64 -28.78 18.78
CA CYS A 2 9.87 -29.32 17.44
C CYS A 2 10.41 -30.75 17.54
N MET A 3 9.81 -31.71 16.82
CA MET A 3 10.39 -33.04 16.66
C MET A 3 11.34 -33.01 15.47
N ILE A 4 12.61 -33.29 15.72
CA ILE A 4 13.67 -33.19 14.71
C ILE A 4 13.78 -34.55 14.01
N LEU A 5 13.37 -34.62 12.73
CA LEU A 5 13.67 -35.73 11.84
C LEU A 5 14.51 -35.20 10.67
N ILE A 6 15.74 -35.68 10.57
CA ILE A 6 16.78 -35.12 9.70
C ILE A 6 17.06 -36.09 8.56
N GLN A 7 16.82 -35.62 7.34
CA GLN A 7 17.37 -36.25 6.14
C GLN A 7 18.09 -35.19 5.32
N ARG A 8 19.40 -35.38 5.12
CA ARG A 8 20.24 -34.52 4.28
C ARG A 8 19.91 -34.85 2.82
N SER A 9 19.05 -34.05 2.18
CA SER A 9 18.87 -34.16 0.73
C SER A 9 19.98 -33.42 0.00
N LYS A 10 20.53 -34.01 -1.06
CA LYS A 10 21.47 -33.33 -1.97
C LYS A 10 20.68 -32.40 -2.89
N PRO A 11 20.82 -31.09 -2.72
CA PRO A 11 21.23 -30.26 -3.86
C PRO A 11 22.42 -29.35 -3.47
N THR A 12 22.83 -28.45 -4.36
CA THR A 12 24.06 -27.62 -4.36
C THR A 12 24.38 -26.82 -3.08
N LYS A 13 23.51 -26.81 -2.06
CA LYS A 13 23.74 -26.23 -0.73
C LYS A 13 23.21 -27.18 0.36
N PRO A 14 23.88 -27.31 1.52
CA PRO A 14 23.42 -28.18 2.61
C PRO A 14 22.14 -27.63 3.26
N THR A 15 21.09 -28.44 3.28
CA THR A 15 19.78 -28.12 3.88
C THR A 15 19.41 -29.10 4.99
N LEU A 16 18.81 -28.59 6.06
CA LEU A 16 18.25 -29.36 7.17
C LEU A 16 16.72 -29.43 7.05
N SER A 17 16.15 -30.62 7.26
CA SER A 17 14.71 -30.83 7.35
C SER A 17 14.24 -30.79 8.80
N PHE A 18 13.18 -30.04 9.06
CA PHE A 18 12.54 -29.94 10.37
C PHE A 18 11.09 -30.39 10.28
N LEU A 19 10.63 -31.18 11.25
CA LEU A 19 9.23 -31.56 11.38
C LEU A 19 8.60 -30.71 12.49
N ILE A 20 7.74 -29.78 12.09
CA ILE A 20 7.09 -28.86 13.02
C ILE A 20 5.62 -29.27 13.15
N PRO A 21 5.18 -29.76 14.33
CA PRO A 21 3.79 -30.05 14.56
C PRO A 21 3.01 -28.74 14.78
N PHE A 22 1.96 -28.53 13.99
CA PHE A 22 1.00 -27.44 14.14
C PHE A 22 -0.43 -27.97 14.30
N PRO A 23 -0.68 -28.85 15.29
CA PRO A 23 -2.03 -29.34 15.54
C PRO A 23 -2.95 -28.13 15.81
N TYR A 24 -4.13 -28.12 15.20
CA TYR A 24 -5.14 -27.06 15.29
C TYR A 24 -4.85 -25.74 14.58
N TYR A 25 -3.59 -25.35 14.34
CA TYR A 25 -3.26 -24.11 13.62
C TYR A 25 -3.57 -24.18 12.13
N THR A 26 -3.59 -25.38 11.56
CA THR A 26 -3.90 -25.64 10.16
C THR A 26 -5.30 -26.22 9.97
N SER A 27 -5.87 -26.94 10.94
CA SER A 27 -7.12 -27.68 10.75
C SER A 27 -8.37 -26.84 10.95
N TYR A 28 -9.37 -27.03 10.08
CA TYR A 28 -10.74 -26.57 10.27
C TYR A 28 -11.65 -27.71 10.75
N PRO A 29 -12.63 -27.46 11.63
CA PRO A 29 -13.57 -28.50 12.04
C PRO A 29 -14.39 -28.99 10.85
N TYR A 30 -14.56 -30.30 10.75
CA TYR A 30 -15.21 -30.97 9.62
C TYR A 30 -16.73 -30.73 9.57
N SER A 31 -17.38 -30.57 10.73
CA SER A 31 -18.83 -30.38 10.86
C SER A 31 -19.20 -28.96 11.27
N TYR A 32 -20.38 -28.49 10.86
CA TYR A 32 -21.01 -27.24 11.31
C TYR A 32 -21.50 -27.34 12.77
N SER A 33 -20.64 -27.79 13.68
CA SER A 33 -21.04 -28.13 15.06
C SER A 33 -21.05 -26.94 16.02
N THR A 34 -20.57 -25.77 15.59
CA THR A 34 -20.55 -24.56 16.43
C THR A 34 -21.99 -24.14 16.77
N PHE A 35 -22.20 -23.75 18.02
CA PHE A 35 -23.52 -23.34 18.55
C PHE A 35 -24.27 -22.35 17.64
N SER A 36 -23.54 -21.46 16.97
CA SER A 36 -24.08 -20.48 16.02
C SER A 36 -24.78 -21.12 14.81
N TYR A 37 -24.26 -22.23 14.27
CA TYR A 37 -24.84 -22.89 13.09
C TYR A 37 -25.99 -23.86 13.43
N LYS A 38 -26.05 -24.36 14.68
CA LYS A 38 -27.11 -25.27 15.13
C LYS A 38 -28.51 -24.64 15.18
N LYS A 39 -28.61 -23.30 15.19
CA LYS A 39 -29.89 -22.56 15.21
C LYS A 39 -30.36 -22.12 13.81
N LEU A 40 -29.58 -22.37 12.77
CA LEU A 40 -29.88 -21.95 11.41
C LEU A 40 -30.56 -23.08 10.60
N PRO A 41 -31.53 -22.76 9.73
CA PRO A 41 -32.10 -23.76 8.84
C PRO A 41 -31.05 -24.27 7.85
N GLU A 42 -31.09 -25.57 7.52
CA GLU A 42 -30.00 -26.26 6.79
C GLU A 42 -29.61 -25.59 5.46
N TRP A 43 -30.58 -25.02 4.75
CA TRP A 43 -30.36 -24.33 3.47
C TRP A 43 -29.58 -23.02 3.61
N SER A 44 -29.58 -22.36 4.77
CA SER A 44 -28.89 -21.08 4.98
C SER A 44 -27.47 -21.24 5.52
N ILE A 45 -27.12 -22.43 6.03
CA ILE A 45 -25.80 -22.75 6.60
C ILE A 45 -24.64 -22.45 5.61
N PRO A 46 -24.70 -22.80 4.31
CA PRO A 46 -23.62 -22.52 3.37
C PRO A 46 -23.40 -21.02 3.14
N LEU A 47 -24.50 -20.25 3.11
CA LEU A 47 -24.47 -18.80 2.93
C LEU A 47 -23.93 -18.10 4.18
N PHE A 48 -24.34 -18.54 5.37
CA PHE A 48 -23.78 -18.04 6.63
C PHE A 48 -22.31 -18.37 6.81
N ASP A 49 -21.84 -19.56 6.42
CA ASP A 49 -20.41 -19.91 6.49
C ASP A 49 -19.58 -19.20 5.42
N PHE A 50 -20.21 -18.84 4.29
CA PHE A 50 -19.62 -17.93 3.33
C PHE A 50 -19.46 -16.53 3.95
N LEU A 51 -20.51 -15.92 4.48
CA LEU A 51 -20.43 -14.56 5.02
C LEU A 51 -19.60 -14.46 6.31
N ILE A 52 -19.76 -15.42 7.21
CA ILE A 52 -19.10 -15.47 8.52
C ILE A 52 -18.29 -16.77 8.62
N PRO A 53 -17.11 -16.82 7.98
CA PRO A 53 -16.27 -18.01 8.05
C PRO A 53 -15.72 -18.21 9.46
N GLN A 54 -15.61 -19.48 9.86
CA GLN A 54 -14.91 -19.84 11.09
C GLN A 54 -13.44 -19.44 11.02
N SER A 55 -12.91 -18.98 12.16
CA SER A 55 -11.49 -18.65 12.33
C SER A 55 -10.73 -19.81 12.97
N ASN A 56 -9.43 -19.91 12.65
CA ASN A 56 -8.51 -20.86 13.27
C ASN A 56 -7.48 -20.13 14.15
N PRO A 57 -6.68 -20.86 14.97
CA PRO A 57 -5.62 -20.28 15.79
C PRO A 57 -4.58 -19.49 15.00
N PHE A 58 -4.31 -19.82 13.74
CA PHE A 58 -3.48 -19.01 12.86
C PHE A 58 -4.08 -17.61 12.69
N ILE A 59 -5.34 -17.50 12.27
CA ILE A 59 -6.03 -16.21 12.11
C ILE A 59 -5.99 -15.36 13.40
N LYS A 60 -6.14 -16.01 14.56
CA LYS A 60 -6.14 -15.35 15.89
C LYS A 60 -4.74 -15.07 16.47
N ALA A 61 -3.68 -15.63 15.91
CA ALA A 61 -2.33 -15.47 16.44
C ALA A 61 -1.84 -14.01 16.35
N ASN A 62 -1.12 -13.58 17.39
CA ASN A 62 -0.51 -12.26 17.50
C ASN A 62 0.66 -12.08 16.51
N ASN A 63 0.97 -10.84 16.14
CA ASN A 63 2.03 -10.52 15.17
C ASN A 63 3.42 -10.99 15.65
N GLU A 64 3.66 -11.04 16.96
CA GLU A 64 4.89 -11.59 17.55
C GLU A 64 5.11 -13.08 17.23
N PHE A 65 4.03 -13.87 17.18
CA PHE A 65 4.14 -15.29 16.84
C PHE A 65 4.70 -15.48 15.43
N TYR A 66 4.33 -14.62 14.48
CA TYR A 66 4.82 -14.68 13.11
C TYR A 66 6.27 -14.31 12.95
N LYS A 67 6.80 -13.54 13.91
CA LYS A 67 8.22 -13.20 13.97
C LYS A 67 9.08 -14.38 14.44
N THR A 68 8.49 -15.37 15.13
CA THR A 68 9.20 -16.60 15.54
C THR A 68 9.53 -17.50 14.35
N TRP A 69 10.55 -18.35 14.51
CA TRP A 69 10.95 -19.31 13.47
C TRP A 69 9.84 -20.29 13.07
N ASN A 70 9.06 -20.75 14.05
CA ASN A 70 7.89 -21.59 13.81
C ASN A 70 6.82 -20.85 12.99
N GLY A 71 6.52 -19.60 13.36
CA GLY A 71 5.60 -18.74 12.61
C GLY A 71 6.05 -18.50 11.17
N LYS A 72 7.34 -18.21 10.96
CA LYS A 72 7.95 -18.05 9.63
C LYS A 72 7.84 -19.33 8.79
N ALA A 73 8.13 -20.49 9.37
CA ALA A 73 8.02 -21.77 8.68
C ALA A 73 6.57 -22.05 8.23
N LEU A 74 5.60 -21.77 9.10
CA LEU A 74 4.17 -21.91 8.80
C LEU A 74 3.72 -20.97 7.66
N ILE A 75 4.11 -19.71 7.71
CA ILE A 75 3.82 -18.72 6.66
C ILE A 75 4.41 -19.14 5.33
N ASN A 76 5.68 -19.57 5.30
CA ASN A 76 6.36 -19.99 4.08
C ASN A 76 5.71 -21.23 3.47
N PHE A 77 5.27 -22.18 4.29
CA PHE A 77 4.51 -23.33 3.84
C PHE A 77 3.18 -22.92 3.21
N LYS A 78 2.34 -22.17 3.94
CA LYS A 78 1.02 -21.72 3.46
C LYS A 78 1.13 -20.89 2.17
N TRP A 79 2.14 -20.01 2.10
CA TRP A 79 2.43 -19.21 0.91
C TRP A 79 2.77 -20.07 -0.30
N ARG A 80 3.58 -21.13 -0.13
CA ARG A 80 3.99 -22.02 -1.21
C ARG A 80 2.85 -22.91 -1.71
N VAL A 81 1.99 -23.36 -0.80
CA VAL A 81 0.91 -24.30 -1.12
C VAL A 81 -0.23 -23.61 -1.85
N TYR A 82 -0.74 -22.50 -1.32
CA TYR A 82 -1.90 -21.81 -1.90
C TYR A 82 -1.74 -20.30 -1.98
N GLY A 83 -1.08 -19.67 -1.01
CA GLY A 83 -1.07 -18.21 -0.86
C GLY A 83 -0.59 -17.49 -2.11
N LYS A 84 0.52 -17.94 -2.71
CA LYS A 84 1.07 -17.37 -3.94
C LYS A 84 0.08 -17.39 -5.11
N TYR A 85 -0.61 -18.52 -5.30
CA TYR A 85 -1.52 -18.70 -6.45
C TYR A 85 -2.77 -17.83 -6.31
N TYR A 86 -3.38 -17.82 -5.13
CA TYR A 86 -4.53 -16.95 -4.86
C TYR A 86 -4.15 -15.48 -4.96
N TYR A 87 -3.01 -15.11 -4.36
CA TYR A 87 -2.53 -13.73 -4.41
C TYR A 87 -2.31 -13.23 -5.84
N ILE A 88 -1.60 -14.01 -6.66
CA ILE A 88 -1.37 -13.69 -8.07
C ILE A 88 -2.69 -13.62 -8.83
N THR A 89 -3.64 -14.50 -8.55
CA THR A 89 -4.96 -14.50 -9.23
C THR A 89 -5.76 -13.24 -8.88
N ILE A 90 -5.82 -12.87 -7.59
CA ILE A 90 -6.50 -11.64 -7.15
C ILE A 90 -5.85 -10.42 -7.79
N TRP A 91 -4.51 -10.38 -7.79
CA TRP A 91 -3.76 -9.29 -8.41
C TRP A 91 -4.02 -9.22 -9.92
N LEU A 92 -4.04 -10.36 -10.62
CA LEU A 92 -4.33 -10.42 -12.06
C LEU A 92 -5.75 -9.92 -12.36
N ILE A 93 -6.76 -10.38 -11.62
CA ILE A 93 -8.14 -9.88 -11.78
C ILE A 93 -8.19 -8.36 -11.57
N TYR A 94 -7.49 -7.86 -10.55
CA TYR A 94 -7.37 -6.43 -10.31
C TYR A 94 -6.64 -5.67 -11.44
N THR A 95 -5.60 -6.27 -12.04
CA THR A 95 -4.92 -5.65 -13.19
C THR A 95 -5.83 -5.53 -14.41
N ILE A 96 -6.70 -6.52 -14.66
CA ILE A 96 -7.70 -6.46 -15.73
C ILE A 96 -8.72 -5.36 -15.43
N PHE A 97 -9.16 -5.24 -14.17
CA PHE A 97 -10.04 -4.16 -13.74
C PHE A 97 -9.42 -2.79 -13.98
N LEU A 98 -8.19 -2.57 -13.53
CA LEU A 98 -7.45 -1.32 -13.75
C LEU A 98 -7.28 -1.03 -15.25
N TYR A 99 -6.87 -2.02 -16.04
CA TYR A 99 -6.69 -1.85 -17.48
C TYR A 99 -8.00 -1.49 -18.18
N SER A 100 -9.10 -2.19 -17.85
CA SER A 100 -10.42 -1.90 -18.43
C SER A 100 -10.87 -0.48 -18.13
N PHE A 101 -10.60 0.04 -16.94
CA PHE A 101 -10.97 1.40 -16.57
C PHE A 101 -10.13 2.47 -17.28
N ILE A 102 -8.82 2.25 -17.43
CA ILE A 102 -7.92 3.21 -18.07
C ILE A 102 -8.15 3.25 -19.58
N VAL A 103 -8.20 2.10 -20.23
CA VAL A 103 -8.35 1.98 -21.69
C VAL A 103 -9.66 2.57 -22.19
N ALA A 104 -10.73 2.51 -21.39
CA ALA A 104 -12.02 3.13 -21.72
C ALA A 104 -11.89 4.62 -22.10
N SER A 105 -10.86 5.33 -21.65
CA SER A 105 -10.64 6.74 -22.01
C SER A 105 -10.08 6.99 -23.39
N SER A 106 -9.41 5.99 -23.97
CA SER A 106 -8.65 6.12 -25.22
C SER A 106 -9.37 5.49 -26.42
N GLU A 107 -10.49 4.83 -26.17
CA GLU A 107 -11.22 4.01 -27.13
C GLU A 107 -12.50 4.69 -27.63
N ASP A 108 -13.00 4.22 -28.79
CA ASP A 108 -14.25 4.67 -29.39
C ASP A 108 -15.47 4.35 -28.51
N GLU A 109 -16.62 4.99 -28.78
CA GLU A 109 -17.81 4.90 -27.92
C GLU A 109 -18.33 3.46 -27.70
N GLU A 110 -18.35 2.62 -28.74
CA GLU A 110 -18.79 1.23 -28.62
C GLU A 110 -17.84 0.38 -27.78
N THR A 111 -16.53 0.46 -28.04
CA THR A 111 -15.50 -0.30 -27.31
C THR A 111 -15.35 0.20 -25.88
N ARG A 112 -15.40 1.52 -25.66
CA ARG A 112 -15.48 2.15 -24.34
C ARG A 112 -16.60 1.56 -23.51
N ASN A 113 -17.81 1.46 -24.05
CA ASN A 113 -18.96 0.97 -23.30
C ASN A 113 -18.78 -0.49 -22.85
N TYR A 114 -18.11 -1.33 -23.66
CA TYR A 114 -17.72 -2.69 -23.27
C TYR A 114 -16.72 -2.68 -22.11
N PHE A 115 -15.67 -1.88 -22.19
CA PHE A 115 -14.66 -1.77 -21.13
C PHE A 115 -15.25 -1.22 -19.82
N LEU A 116 -16.16 -0.25 -19.89
CA LEU A 116 -16.88 0.26 -18.73
C LEU A 116 -17.80 -0.78 -18.11
N LEU A 117 -18.46 -1.62 -18.92
CA LEU A 117 -19.30 -2.69 -18.38
C LEU A 117 -18.45 -3.77 -17.68
N MET A 118 -17.28 -4.08 -18.24
CA MET A 118 -16.30 -4.97 -17.62
C MET A 118 -15.75 -4.38 -16.31
N SER A 119 -15.43 -3.09 -16.28
CA SER A 119 -14.94 -2.43 -15.06
C SER A 119 -16.02 -2.42 -13.96
N ILE A 120 -17.29 -2.16 -14.31
CA ILE A 120 -18.41 -2.24 -13.36
C ILE A 120 -18.51 -3.66 -12.78
N PHE A 121 -18.50 -4.68 -13.63
CA PHE A 121 -18.61 -6.07 -13.19
C PHE A 121 -17.45 -6.46 -12.25
N LEU A 122 -16.21 -6.17 -12.64
CA LEU A 122 -15.02 -6.52 -11.87
C LEU A 122 -14.92 -5.75 -10.56
N GLY A 123 -15.25 -4.45 -10.57
CA GLY A 123 -15.23 -3.65 -9.35
C GLY A 123 -16.35 -4.05 -8.39
N CYS A 124 -17.56 -4.39 -8.88
CA CYS A 124 -18.60 -5.00 -8.04
C CYS A 124 -18.13 -6.32 -7.43
N PHE A 125 -17.42 -7.16 -8.20
CA PHE A 125 -16.84 -8.40 -7.69
C PHE A 125 -15.85 -8.15 -6.53
N HIS A 126 -14.96 -7.16 -6.64
CA HIS A 126 -14.06 -6.79 -5.55
C HIS A 126 -14.79 -6.21 -4.33
N LEU A 127 -15.80 -5.35 -4.55
CA LEU A 127 -16.63 -4.79 -3.48
C LEU A 127 -17.37 -5.87 -2.68
N LEU A 128 -17.76 -6.99 -3.30
CA LEU A 128 -18.36 -8.12 -2.57
C LEU A 128 -17.41 -8.70 -1.52
N PHE A 129 -16.11 -8.78 -1.80
CA PHE A 129 -15.12 -9.24 -0.82
C PHE A 129 -14.91 -8.22 0.30
N GLU A 130 -14.85 -6.93 -0.01
CA GLU A 130 -14.76 -5.88 1.02
C GLU A 130 -15.99 -5.86 1.93
N PHE A 131 -17.18 -5.99 1.34
CA PHE A 131 -18.43 -6.10 2.09
C PHE A 131 -18.44 -7.33 3.01
N ARG A 132 -17.90 -8.47 2.54
CA ARG A 132 -17.74 -9.67 3.36
C ARG A 132 -16.80 -9.44 4.54
N GLN A 133 -15.71 -8.71 4.34
CA GLN A 133 -14.79 -8.35 5.44
C GLN A 133 -15.46 -7.46 6.48
N PHE A 134 -16.24 -6.47 6.02
CA PHE A 134 -17.01 -5.58 6.88
C PHE A 134 -18.03 -6.33 7.74
N ILE A 135 -18.78 -7.28 7.15
CA ILE A 135 -19.75 -8.11 7.89
C ILE A 135 -19.05 -8.95 8.97
N TRP A 136 -17.88 -9.52 8.68
CA TRP A 136 -17.21 -10.44 9.60
C TRP A 136 -16.71 -9.75 10.87
N ASN A 137 -16.17 -8.53 10.77
CA ASN A 137 -15.80 -7.74 11.94
C ASN A 137 -15.80 -6.23 11.62
N PRO A 138 -16.94 -5.53 11.79
CA PRO A 138 -17.08 -4.14 11.36
C PRO A 138 -16.18 -3.19 12.17
N TYR A 139 -16.00 -3.45 13.47
CA TYR A 139 -15.15 -2.61 14.32
C TYR A 139 -13.68 -2.66 13.89
N ARG A 140 -13.14 -3.87 13.70
CA ARG A 140 -11.77 -4.04 13.21
C ARG A 140 -11.61 -3.46 11.81
N TRP A 141 -12.63 -3.59 10.97
CA TRP A 141 -12.60 -3.08 9.60
C TRP A 141 -12.53 -1.54 9.58
N LEU A 142 -13.35 -0.87 10.40
CA LEU A 142 -13.39 0.60 10.50
C LEU A 142 -12.14 1.21 11.14
N LEU A 143 -11.40 0.47 11.97
CA LEU A 143 -10.15 0.96 12.55
C LEU A 143 -8.94 0.83 11.62
N ASN A 144 -9.05 0.02 10.57
CA ASN A 144 -7.94 -0.19 9.64
C ASN A 144 -7.98 0.84 8.52
N PHE A 145 -7.04 1.79 8.54
CA PHE A 145 -6.90 2.81 7.49
C PHE A 145 -6.82 2.21 6.07
N TRP A 146 -6.15 1.06 5.92
CA TRP A 146 -6.01 0.37 4.64
C TRP A 146 -7.33 -0.04 4.01
N ASN A 147 -8.33 -0.38 4.83
CA ASN A 147 -9.61 -0.83 4.32
C ASN A 147 -10.39 0.31 3.64
N PHE A 148 -10.17 1.56 4.04
CA PHE A 148 -10.74 2.72 3.37
C PHE A 148 -10.09 2.99 2.02
N ILE A 149 -8.76 2.83 1.92
CA ILE A 149 -8.06 2.90 0.63
C ILE A 149 -8.58 1.81 -0.31
N ASP A 150 -8.73 0.58 0.19
CA ASP A 150 -9.25 -0.54 -0.58
C ASP A 150 -10.69 -0.31 -1.05
N LEU A 151 -11.57 0.14 -0.15
CA LEU A 151 -12.93 0.53 -0.52
C LEU A 151 -12.93 1.63 -1.57
N GLY A 152 -12.14 2.69 -1.38
CA GLY A 152 -12.04 3.80 -2.32
C GLY A 152 -11.58 3.35 -3.70
N ALA A 153 -10.59 2.46 -3.76
CA ALA A 153 -10.03 1.93 -5.01
C ALA A 153 -11.02 1.06 -5.80
N TYR A 154 -11.98 0.43 -5.15
CA TYR A 154 -13.02 -0.34 -5.86
C TYR A 154 -14.30 0.47 -6.10
N LEU A 155 -14.71 1.31 -5.14
CA LEU A 155 -15.97 2.04 -5.17
C LEU A 155 -15.90 3.27 -6.10
N LEU A 156 -14.83 4.06 -6.05
CA LEU A 156 -14.73 5.25 -6.88
C LEU A 156 -14.77 4.90 -8.38
N PRO A 157 -13.93 3.96 -8.87
CA PRO A 157 -13.90 3.63 -10.30
C PRO A 157 -15.16 2.91 -10.80
N THR A 158 -15.86 2.17 -9.93
CA THR A 158 -17.14 1.56 -10.29
C THR A 158 -18.22 2.60 -10.46
N VAL A 159 -18.33 3.54 -9.51
CA VAL A 159 -19.29 4.65 -9.60
C VAL A 159 -18.99 5.52 -10.82
N THR A 160 -17.72 5.85 -11.08
CA THR A 160 -17.36 6.61 -12.28
C THR A 160 -17.68 5.88 -13.57
N SER A 161 -17.45 4.56 -13.62
CA SER A 161 -17.81 3.76 -14.78
C SER A 161 -19.33 3.75 -15.01
N ILE A 162 -20.14 3.66 -13.95
CA ILE A 162 -21.61 3.75 -14.05
C ILE A 162 -22.06 5.12 -14.56
N ILE A 163 -21.48 6.21 -14.02
CA ILE A 163 -21.82 7.57 -14.43
C ILE A 163 -21.46 7.79 -15.90
N TRP A 164 -20.26 7.36 -16.30
CA TRP A 164 -19.78 7.50 -17.67
C TRP A 164 -20.63 6.70 -18.65
N TYR A 165 -20.97 5.45 -18.30
CA TYR A 165 -21.82 4.61 -19.14
C TYR A 165 -23.22 5.20 -19.35
N LYS A 166 -23.80 5.84 -18.32
CA LYS A 166 -25.14 6.44 -18.43
C LYS A 166 -25.16 7.76 -19.18
N ASN A 167 -24.18 8.62 -18.92
CA ASN A 167 -24.20 10.00 -19.40
C ASN A 167 -23.39 10.21 -20.68
N GLY A 168 -22.53 9.26 -21.07
CA GLY A 168 -21.58 9.39 -22.19
C GLY A 168 -20.43 10.38 -21.94
N VAL A 169 -20.59 11.29 -20.98
CA VAL A 169 -19.63 12.33 -20.60
C VAL A 169 -19.25 12.15 -19.13
N ILE A 170 -17.96 12.29 -18.83
CA ILE A 170 -17.41 12.21 -17.47
C ILE A 170 -16.72 13.52 -17.06
N ASN A 171 -16.81 13.88 -15.78
CA ASN A 171 -16.01 14.95 -15.22
C ASN A 171 -14.53 14.53 -15.17
N PRO A 172 -13.60 15.25 -15.83
CA PRO A 172 -12.18 14.89 -15.85
C PRO A 172 -11.58 14.73 -14.45
N SER A 173 -11.96 15.58 -13.50
CA SER A 173 -11.43 15.50 -12.13
C SER A 173 -11.80 14.19 -11.44
N LEU A 174 -13.04 13.74 -11.62
CA LEU A 174 -13.53 12.49 -11.01
C LEU A 174 -12.84 11.26 -11.62
N TYR A 175 -12.62 11.29 -12.94
CA TYR A 175 -11.85 10.27 -13.65
C TYR A 175 -10.40 10.22 -13.14
N SER A 176 -9.71 11.37 -13.07
CA SER A 176 -8.33 11.46 -12.61
C SER A 176 -8.14 10.97 -11.18
N ILE A 177 -9.04 11.33 -10.26
CA ILE A 177 -8.99 10.84 -8.87
C ILE A 177 -9.21 9.31 -8.82
N SER A 178 -10.10 8.78 -9.66
CA SER A 178 -10.31 7.33 -9.76
C SER A 178 -9.07 6.60 -10.25
N CYS A 179 -8.41 7.12 -11.28
CA CYS A 179 -7.16 6.55 -11.78
C CYS A 179 -6.06 6.57 -10.71
N LEU A 180 -5.88 7.70 -10.01
CA LEU A 180 -4.86 7.83 -8.98
C LEU A 180 -5.05 6.79 -7.86
N ILE A 181 -6.27 6.66 -7.33
CA ILE A 181 -6.53 5.72 -6.23
C ILE A 181 -6.39 4.26 -6.71
N LEU A 182 -6.79 3.94 -7.94
CA LEU A 182 -6.57 2.63 -8.55
C LEU A 182 -5.08 2.28 -8.66
N GLU A 183 -4.27 3.21 -9.15
CA GLU A 183 -2.82 3.02 -9.30
C GLU A 183 -2.13 2.93 -7.94
N MET A 184 -2.53 3.75 -6.97
CA MET A 184 -2.03 3.65 -5.60
C MET A 184 -2.31 2.26 -5.01
N LYS A 185 -3.51 1.73 -5.20
CA LYS A 185 -3.85 0.37 -4.77
C LYS A 185 -3.08 -0.70 -5.55
N PHE A 186 -2.81 -0.50 -6.84
CA PHE A 186 -1.95 -1.39 -7.63
C PHE A 186 -0.55 -1.50 -7.01
N ILE A 187 0.04 -0.38 -6.63
CA ILE A 187 1.36 -0.30 -5.98
C ILE A 187 1.37 -1.09 -4.67
N LEU A 188 0.28 -1.04 -3.88
CA LEU A 188 0.16 -1.83 -2.64
C LEU A 188 0.21 -3.36 -2.85
N PHE A 189 -0.09 -3.88 -4.05
CA PHE A 189 0.10 -5.32 -4.34
C PHE A 189 1.59 -5.72 -4.40
N LEU A 190 2.51 -4.76 -4.56
CA LEU A 190 3.94 -5.08 -4.56
C LEU A 190 4.44 -5.48 -3.16
N ARG A 191 3.69 -5.14 -2.08
CA ARG A 191 4.05 -5.45 -0.69
C ARG A 191 4.27 -6.93 -0.40
N ALA A 192 3.67 -7.82 -1.19
CA ALA A 192 3.80 -9.27 -1.00
C ALA A 192 5.13 -9.86 -1.49
N PHE A 193 5.90 -9.11 -2.27
CA PHE A 193 7.20 -9.54 -2.79
C PHE A 193 8.32 -9.04 -1.88
N GLU A 194 9.23 -9.93 -1.46
CA GLU A 194 10.30 -9.62 -0.49
C GLU A 194 11.13 -8.36 -0.80
N PRO A 195 11.61 -8.11 -2.04
CA PRO A 195 12.39 -6.91 -2.31
C PRO A 195 11.59 -5.61 -2.18
N PHE A 196 10.27 -5.63 -2.42
CA PHE A 196 9.42 -4.44 -2.34
C PHE A 196 8.76 -4.29 -0.97
N GLY A 197 8.30 -5.39 -0.37
CA GLY A 197 7.60 -5.43 0.91
C GLY A 197 8.43 -4.88 2.07
N VAL A 198 9.75 -5.03 2.01
CA VAL A 198 10.67 -4.37 2.94
C VAL A 198 10.55 -2.84 2.83
N TYR A 199 10.64 -2.27 1.62
CA TYR A 199 10.46 -0.84 1.40
C TYR A 199 9.06 -0.34 1.78
N PHE A 200 8.00 -1.12 1.57
CA PHE A 200 6.67 -0.76 2.06
C PHE A 200 6.59 -0.74 3.58
N ALA A 201 7.18 -1.72 4.27
CA ALA A 201 7.22 -1.70 5.74
C ALA A 201 7.92 -0.43 6.27
N ILE A 202 8.95 0.03 5.56
CA ILE A 202 9.69 1.26 5.86
C ILE A 202 8.85 2.52 5.61
N ILE A 203 8.26 2.65 4.41
CA ILE A 203 7.44 3.82 4.02
C ILE A 203 6.22 3.96 4.93
N LEU A 204 5.64 2.84 5.37
CA LEU A 204 4.46 2.80 6.23
C LEU A 204 4.80 2.86 7.73
N GLY A 205 6.09 2.85 8.09
CA GLY A 205 6.60 2.72 9.46
C GLY A 205 6.41 3.95 10.35
N PRO A 206 6.35 5.18 9.81
CA PRO A 206 5.88 6.32 10.61
C PRO A 206 5.07 7.33 9.79
N THR A 207 3.73 7.27 9.86
CA THR A 207 2.85 8.34 9.37
C THR A 207 2.24 9.10 10.55
N SER A 208 2.92 10.14 11.03
CA SER A 208 2.32 11.14 11.91
C SER A 208 1.58 12.17 11.05
N TYR A 209 0.28 12.32 11.28
CA TYR A 209 -0.60 13.25 10.59
C TYR A 209 -0.28 14.71 10.96
N PHE A 210 -0.18 15.58 9.97
CA PHE A 210 -0.20 17.04 10.11
C PHE A 210 -1.52 17.59 9.56
N SER A 211 -2.10 18.58 10.23
CA SER A 211 -3.28 19.34 9.78
C SER A 211 -3.00 20.83 9.95
N GLU A 212 -3.12 21.62 8.88
CA GLU A 212 -2.94 23.08 8.86
C GLU A 212 -4.25 23.77 8.48
N ASP A 213 -4.77 24.66 9.34
CA ASP A 213 -5.89 25.56 9.03
C ASP A 213 -5.62 26.97 9.59
N ASN A 214 -5.52 27.98 8.69
CA ASN A 214 -6.27 29.25 8.65
C ASN A 214 -5.52 30.41 7.95
N LEU A 215 -6.25 31.15 7.10
CA LEU A 215 -5.75 32.22 6.21
C LEU A 215 -5.99 33.63 6.79
N GLY A 216 -4.98 34.50 6.71
CA GLY A 216 -4.94 35.88 7.22
C GLY A 216 -5.51 36.98 6.29
N ASN A 217 -5.05 38.22 6.50
CA ASN A 217 -5.76 39.49 6.24
C ASN A 217 -5.36 40.21 4.91
N LEU A 218 -6.27 41.04 4.37
CA LEU A 218 -6.34 41.48 2.96
C LEU A 218 -5.74 42.88 2.63
N THR A 219 -4.78 43.40 3.39
CA THR A 219 -4.25 44.76 3.16
C THR A 219 -2.76 44.78 2.80
N GLU A 220 -2.30 43.82 1.99
CA GLU A 220 -0.87 43.61 1.72
C GLU A 220 -0.40 43.99 0.30
N PRO A 221 0.86 44.48 0.17
CA PRO A 221 1.48 44.91 -1.08
C PRO A 221 1.77 43.78 -2.10
N ASN A 222 1.54 42.52 -1.72
CA ASN A 222 1.64 41.32 -2.56
C ASN A 222 0.45 41.10 -3.53
N ASN A 223 -0.38 42.13 -3.71
CA ASN A 223 -1.55 42.10 -4.57
C ASN A 223 -1.15 41.70 -6.01
N PRO A 224 -1.72 40.64 -6.61
CA PRO A 224 -1.39 40.16 -7.96
C PRO A 224 -1.36 41.25 -9.04
N TRP A 225 -2.12 42.33 -8.85
CA TRP A 225 -2.17 43.48 -9.75
C TRP A 225 -0.85 44.27 -9.84
N SER A 226 0.02 44.23 -8.83
CA SER A 226 1.33 44.93 -8.84
C SER A 226 2.43 44.17 -9.60
N LEU A 227 2.23 42.87 -9.83
CA LEU A 227 3.21 41.93 -10.42
C LEU A 227 2.86 41.46 -11.84
N THR A 228 1.85 42.08 -12.47
CA THR A 228 1.45 41.76 -13.85
C THR A 228 2.42 42.36 -14.88
N ASP A 229 2.60 41.65 -16.00
CA ASP A 229 3.36 42.16 -17.14
C ASP A 229 2.72 43.46 -17.65
N LYS A 230 3.53 44.53 -17.74
CA LYS A 230 3.12 45.84 -18.25
C LYS A 230 3.50 45.94 -19.71
N TYR A 231 2.51 46.13 -20.58
CA TYR A 231 2.75 46.41 -22.00
C TYR A 231 2.64 47.92 -22.23
N TYR A 232 3.69 48.49 -22.81
CA TYR A 232 3.72 49.88 -23.24
C TYR A 232 3.32 49.96 -24.71
N GLN A 233 2.45 50.91 -25.03
CA GLN A 233 2.14 51.20 -26.42
C GLN A 233 3.33 51.88 -27.09
N VAL A 234 3.71 51.39 -28.27
CA VAL A 234 4.78 51.96 -29.10
C VAL A 234 4.13 52.73 -30.24
N ASP A 235 4.46 54.01 -30.38
CA ASP A 235 3.97 54.85 -31.48
C ASP A 235 4.57 54.41 -32.83
N ARG A 236 3.98 54.88 -33.94
CA ARG A 236 4.44 54.54 -35.31
C ARG A 236 5.89 54.93 -35.60
N ASP A 237 6.45 55.85 -34.82
CA ASP A 237 7.85 56.30 -34.90
C ASP A 237 8.80 55.55 -33.95
N GLY A 238 8.34 54.50 -33.27
CA GLY A 238 9.15 53.65 -32.37
C GLY A 238 9.33 54.18 -30.94
N ASN A 239 8.70 55.30 -30.58
CA ASN A 239 8.75 55.86 -29.23
C ASN A 239 7.76 55.16 -28.28
N ILE A 240 8.25 54.79 -27.09
CA ILE A 240 7.47 54.08 -26.06
C ILE A 240 6.71 55.10 -25.20
N ASN A 241 5.39 55.11 -25.28
CA ASN A 241 4.55 55.98 -24.45
C ASN A 241 4.34 55.36 -23.06
N LYS A 242 5.07 55.86 -22.05
CA LYS A 242 5.01 55.36 -20.67
C LYS A 242 3.70 55.65 -19.94
N ASN A 243 2.84 56.54 -20.46
CA ASN A 243 1.59 56.96 -19.80
C ASN A 243 0.39 56.06 -20.14
N MET A 244 0.50 55.18 -21.14
CA MET A 244 -0.56 54.24 -21.54
C MET A 244 -0.07 52.80 -21.32
N THR A 245 -0.30 52.28 -20.11
CA THR A 245 0.06 50.90 -19.72
C THR A 245 -1.15 49.98 -19.77
N ILE A 246 -1.06 48.91 -20.57
CA ILE A 246 -2.04 47.83 -20.56
C ILE A 246 -1.50 46.71 -19.66
N TYR A 247 -2.29 46.33 -18.66
CA TYR A 247 -1.96 45.23 -17.75
C TYR A 247 -2.48 43.91 -18.32
N LYS A 248 -1.65 42.86 -18.32
CA LYS A 248 -2.15 41.49 -18.52
C LYS A 248 -2.99 41.11 -17.29
N VAL A 249 -4.21 40.61 -17.50
CA VAL A 249 -5.03 40.10 -16.39
C VAL A 249 -4.23 39.00 -15.66
N PRO A 250 -4.03 39.10 -14.34
CA PRO A 250 -3.29 38.08 -13.60
C PRO A 250 -4.12 36.81 -13.50
N ASP A 251 -3.56 35.67 -13.92
CA ASP A 251 -4.12 34.35 -13.62
C ASP A 251 -3.74 33.90 -12.21
N ASN A 252 -4.48 32.96 -11.61
CA ASN A 252 -4.21 32.43 -10.25
C ASN A 252 -2.80 31.84 -10.05
N TYR A 253 -2.08 31.56 -11.13
CA TYR A 253 -0.69 31.06 -11.13
C TYR A 253 0.36 32.16 -11.34
N THR A 254 -0.04 33.44 -11.46
CA THR A 254 0.93 34.52 -11.70
C THR A 254 1.76 34.85 -10.47
N ASN A 255 1.18 34.77 -9.28
CA ASN A 255 1.90 34.84 -8.02
C ASN A 255 1.44 33.69 -7.12
N LEU A 256 2.22 32.61 -7.08
CA LEU A 256 1.92 31.46 -6.22
C LEU A 256 1.99 31.84 -4.73
N PHE A 257 2.60 32.96 -4.36
CA PHE A 257 2.67 33.41 -2.97
C PHE A 257 1.54 34.39 -2.60
N SER A 258 0.57 34.61 -3.47
CA SER A 258 -0.60 35.46 -3.20
C SER A 258 -1.58 34.85 -2.19
N ASN A 259 -1.56 33.53 -2.04
CA ASN A 259 -2.40 32.78 -1.10
C ASN A 259 -1.52 31.77 -0.36
N TYR A 260 -1.75 31.57 0.93
CA TYR A 260 -1.03 30.59 1.75
C TYR A 260 -1.07 29.17 1.17
N ALA A 261 -2.22 28.71 0.67
CA ALA A 261 -2.32 27.38 0.07
C ALA A 261 -1.40 27.25 -1.16
N ASN A 262 -1.34 28.29 -1.98
CA ASN A 262 -0.46 28.33 -3.15
C ASN A 262 1.01 28.55 -2.74
N SER A 263 1.28 29.23 -1.63
CA SER A 263 2.64 29.45 -1.14
C SER A 263 3.24 28.19 -0.53
N LEU A 264 2.43 27.37 0.17
CA LEU A 264 2.80 26.03 0.58
C LEU A 264 3.11 25.13 -0.62
N LEU A 265 2.27 25.18 -1.66
CA LEU A 265 2.50 24.48 -2.92
C LEU A 265 3.81 24.96 -3.57
N ALA A 266 4.03 26.28 -3.62
CA ALA A 266 5.26 26.88 -4.13
C ALA A 266 6.50 26.39 -3.37
N MET A 267 6.46 26.41 -2.04
CA MET A 267 7.57 25.90 -1.25
C MET A 267 7.79 24.40 -1.47
N SER A 268 6.72 23.63 -1.68
CA SER A 268 6.80 22.19 -2.00
C SER A 268 7.46 21.93 -3.36
N ILE A 269 7.16 22.74 -4.37
CA ILE A 269 7.83 22.69 -5.68
C ILE A 269 9.30 23.16 -5.56
N PHE A 270 9.58 24.16 -4.73
CA PHE A 270 10.96 24.59 -4.51
C PHE A 270 11.81 23.50 -3.84
N LEU A 271 11.21 22.67 -2.97
CA LEU A 271 11.89 21.53 -2.36
C LEU A 271 12.33 20.46 -3.36
N THR A 272 11.64 20.32 -4.49
CA THR A 272 12.07 19.38 -5.55
C THR A 272 13.21 19.94 -6.40
N GLY A 273 13.65 21.17 -6.14
CA GLY A 273 14.75 21.84 -6.83
C GLY A 273 14.31 22.78 -7.95
N ASP A 274 13.00 22.95 -8.17
CA ASP A 274 12.49 23.86 -9.20
C ASP A 274 12.42 25.30 -8.67
N GLY A 275 13.39 26.13 -9.08
CA GLY A 275 13.47 27.54 -8.71
C GLY A 275 12.61 28.47 -9.57
N SER A 276 11.87 27.95 -10.57
CA SER A 276 11.12 28.76 -11.54
C SER A 276 10.07 29.69 -10.92
N ILE A 277 9.64 29.36 -9.71
CA ILE A 277 8.67 30.08 -8.87
C ILE A 277 9.15 31.49 -8.53
N PHE A 278 10.47 31.69 -8.39
CA PHE A 278 11.05 32.97 -8.00
C PHE A 278 11.47 33.85 -9.19
N ASN A 279 11.33 33.35 -10.43
CA ASN A 279 11.76 34.05 -11.65
C ASN A 279 11.09 35.42 -11.87
N LYS A 280 9.95 35.68 -11.21
CA LYS A 280 9.20 36.93 -11.35
C LYS A 280 9.72 38.06 -10.47
N TRP A 281 10.54 37.74 -9.48
CA TRP A 281 11.18 38.75 -8.64
C TRP A 281 12.59 39.00 -9.12
N SER A 282 12.85 40.26 -9.49
CA SER A 282 14.19 40.65 -9.93
C SER A 282 15.18 40.48 -8.76
N PRO A 283 16.36 39.89 -9.00
CA PRO A 283 17.37 39.73 -7.95
C PRO A 283 17.87 41.06 -7.36
N LYS A 284 17.77 42.15 -8.14
CA LYS A 284 18.28 43.46 -7.75
C LYS A 284 17.34 44.19 -6.79
N ASP A 285 16.04 43.93 -6.89
CA ASP A 285 15.03 44.61 -6.07
C ASP A 285 14.80 43.89 -4.73
N ASN A 286 15.10 42.59 -4.65
CA ASN A 286 14.72 41.73 -3.53
C ASN A 286 15.90 40.91 -2.95
N ILE A 287 16.96 41.58 -2.50
CA ILE A 287 18.16 40.96 -1.91
C ILE A 287 17.81 40.02 -0.74
N ILE A 288 16.86 40.43 0.11
CA ILE A 288 16.41 39.64 1.28
C ILE A 288 15.81 38.30 0.85
N MET A 289 15.05 38.28 -0.25
CA MET A 289 14.44 37.05 -0.79
C MET A 289 15.50 36.06 -1.25
N ILE A 290 16.56 36.54 -1.94
CA ILE A 290 17.68 35.69 -2.37
C ILE A 290 18.39 35.07 -1.17
N ILE A 291 18.64 35.86 -0.13
CA ILE A 291 19.29 35.37 1.10
C ILE A 291 18.41 34.28 1.75
N LEU A 292 17.10 34.50 1.85
CA LEU A 292 16.15 33.50 2.38
C LEU A 292 16.09 32.24 1.52
N MET A 293 16.10 32.35 0.19
CA MET A 293 16.13 31.19 -0.73
C MET A 293 17.41 30.35 -0.55
N LEU A 294 18.57 31.01 -0.44
CA LEU A 294 19.85 30.35 -0.22
C LEU A 294 19.87 29.63 1.14
N LEU A 295 19.41 30.30 2.19
CA LEU A 295 19.29 29.71 3.52
C LEU A 295 18.31 28.54 3.53
N TYR A 296 17.15 28.67 2.89
CA TYR A 296 16.15 27.61 2.81
C TYR A 296 16.67 26.38 2.06
N SER A 297 17.33 26.58 0.91
CA SER A 297 17.93 25.48 0.15
C SER A 297 19.01 24.76 0.97
N PHE A 298 19.86 25.51 1.69
CA PHE A 298 20.86 24.92 2.56
C PHE A 298 20.24 24.14 3.74
N ILE A 299 19.26 24.72 4.44
CA ILE A 299 18.69 24.10 5.65
C ILE A 299 17.76 22.93 5.29
N ILE A 300 16.88 23.09 4.29
CA ILE A 300 15.87 22.07 4.01
C ILE A 300 16.35 21.06 2.97
N VAL A 301 16.78 21.52 1.80
CA VAL A 301 17.17 20.62 0.70
C VAL A 301 18.49 19.91 1.00
N ILE A 302 19.48 20.62 1.53
CA ILE A 302 20.80 20.03 1.81
C ILE A 302 20.84 19.40 3.20
N PHE A 303 20.46 20.11 4.26
CA PHE A 303 20.62 19.57 5.62
C PHE A 303 19.46 18.64 6.02
N LEU A 304 18.20 19.09 5.95
CA LEU A 304 17.06 18.32 6.43
C LEU A 304 16.79 17.07 5.58
N MET A 305 16.84 17.14 4.24
CA MET A 305 16.64 15.95 3.41
C MET A 305 17.75 14.92 3.63
N ASN A 306 19.01 15.34 3.71
CA ASN A 306 20.11 14.40 3.99
C ASN A 306 20.03 13.83 5.41
N LEU A 307 19.60 14.63 6.39
CA LEU A 307 19.33 14.16 7.75
C LEU A 307 18.13 13.19 7.79
N LEU A 308 17.07 13.46 7.03
CA LEU A 308 15.90 12.58 6.92
C LEU A 308 16.27 11.28 6.21
N ILE A 309 17.06 11.32 5.15
CA ILE A 309 17.62 10.12 4.50
C ILE A 309 18.51 9.34 5.47
N GLY A 310 19.35 10.03 6.25
CA GLY A 310 20.21 9.39 7.26
C GLY A 310 19.43 8.75 8.41
N LEU A 311 18.43 9.46 8.95
CA LEU A 311 17.50 8.94 9.96
C LEU A 311 16.65 7.80 9.42
N LEU A 312 16.18 7.91 8.17
CA LEU A 312 15.46 6.85 7.50
C LEU A 312 16.38 5.63 7.34
N ASN A 313 17.61 5.78 6.89
CA ASN A 313 18.56 4.67 6.78
C ASN A 313 18.85 4.01 8.13
N MET A 314 18.99 4.79 9.21
CA MET A 314 19.15 4.25 10.56
C MET A 314 17.88 3.53 11.04
N ALA A 315 16.68 4.07 10.77
CA ALA A 315 15.42 3.41 11.09
C ALA A 315 15.23 2.10 10.30
N ILE A 316 15.66 2.08 9.03
CA ILE A 316 15.72 0.90 8.16
C ILE A 316 16.68 -0.15 8.75
N GLU A 317 17.86 0.25 9.20
CA GLU A 317 18.83 -0.67 9.79
C GLU A 317 18.40 -1.20 11.17
N ALA A 318 17.66 -0.40 11.94
CA ALA A 318 17.21 -0.74 13.30
C ALA A 318 15.94 -1.61 13.31
N ASP A 319 15.00 -1.39 12.39
CA ASP A 319 13.83 -2.26 12.26
C ASP A 319 14.23 -3.52 11.50
N ASN A 320 13.92 -4.70 12.05
CA ASN A 320 14.27 -5.95 11.38
C ASN A 320 13.28 -6.16 10.22
N ASP A 321 13.52 -5.46 9.11
CA ASP A 321 12.72 -5.37 7.89
C ASP A 321 12.09 -6.71 7.47
N ARG A 322 12.86 -7.78 7.60
CA ARG A 322 12.45 -9.13 7.24
C ARG A 322 11.33 -9.66 8.15
N LEU A 323 11.34 -9.33 9.44
CA LEU A 323 10.31 -9.76 10.40
C LEU A 323 9.00 -8.99 10.21
N ASN A 324 9.04 -7.69 9.93
CA ASN A 324 7.84 -6.90 9.65
C ASN A 324 7.21 -7.29 8.31
N TYR A 325 8.03 -7.55 7.28
CA TYR A 325 7.56 -8.14 6.03
C TYR A 325 6.89 -9.51 6.24
N ILE A 326 7.47 -10.40 7.07
CA ILE A 326 6.85 -11.70 7.38
C ILE A 326 5.49 -11.50 8.08
N ALA A 327 5.37 -10.53 8.99
CA ALA A 327 4.10 -10.22 9.65
C ALA A 327 3.05 -9.69 8.65
N GLN A 328 3.41 -8.75 7.78
CA GLN A 328 2.52 -8.26 6.71
C GLN A 328 2.07 -9.39 5.78
N LYS A 329 2.99 -10.29 5.40
CA LYS A 329 2.69 -11.47 4.59
C LYS A 329 1.73 -12.43 5.30
N ALA A 330 1.84 -12.55 6.62
CA ALA A 330 0.90 -13.33 7.43
C ALA A 330 -0.51 -12.73 7.38
N GLU A 331 -0.64 -11.40 7.45
CA GLU A 331 -1.92 -10.71 7.36
C GLU A 331 -2.60 -10.95 6.01
N ILE A 332 -1.87 -10.84 4.91
CA ILE A 332 -2.36 -11.18 3.56
C ILE A 332 -2.84 -12.65 3.51
N LEU A 333 -2.08 -13.58 4.09
CA LEU A 333 -2.48 -14.99 4.14
C LEU A 333 -3.74 -15.21 4.98
N LYS A 334 -3.91 -14.49 6.09
CA LYS A 334 -5.14 -14.56 6.91
C LYS A 334 -6.35 -14.10 6.10
N GLU A 335 -6.22 -13.01 5.34
CA GLU A 335 -7.29 -12.50 4.47
C GLU A 335 -7.66 -13.51 3.39
N ILE A 336 -6.67 -14.07 2.69
CA ILE A 336 -6.89 -15.13 1.68
C ILE A 336 -7.62 -16.32 2.30
N GLU A 337 -7.13 -16.78 3.45
CA GLU A 337 -7.66 -17.96 4.13
C GLU A 337 -9.07 -17.73 4.69
N LEU A 338 -9.40 -16.53 5.16
CA LEU A 338 -10.73 -16.19 5.63
C LEU A 338 -11.72 -15.97 4.47
N PHE A 339 -11.38 -15.05 3.56
CA PHE A 339 -12.33 -14.40 2.66
C PHE A 339 -12.24 -14.85 1.20
N TYR A 340 -11.15 -15.47 0.76
CA TYR A 340 -11.04 -15.93 -0.63
C TYR A 340 -11.27 -17.44 -0.78
N PHE A 341 -11.10 -18.20 0.29
CA PHE A 341 -11.47 -19.61 0.29
C PHE A 341 -12.97 -19.85 0.39
N LEU A 342 -13.44 -20.78 -0.43
CA LEU A 342 -14.77 -21.35 -0.29
C LEU A 342 -14.81 -22.29 0.92
N PRO A 343 -15.94 -22.35 1.66
CA PRO A 343 -16.14 -23.28 2.78
C PRO A 343 -15.72 -24.73 2.49
N ASN A 344 -16.03 -25.20 1.28
CA ASN A 344 -15.74 -26.56 0.84
C ASN A 344 -14.24 -26.81 0.63
N GLN A 345 -13.48 -25.81 0.19
CA GLN A 345 -12.03 -25.94 -0.02
C GLN A 345 -11.29 -26.11 1.31
N LYS A 346 -11.69 -25.34 2.34
CA LYS A 346 -11.12 -25.42 3.70
C LYS A 346 -11.26 -26.82 4.32
N ARG A 347 -12.36 -27.51 4.04
CA ARG A 347 -12.70 -28.80 4.66
C ARG A 347 -12.25 -30.02 3.86
N ARG A 348 -12.18 -29.90 2.52
CA ARG A 348 -11.85 -31.03 1.65
C ARG A 348 -10.35 -31.18 1.40
N TRP A 349 -9.58 -30.10 1.40
CA TRP A 349 -8.17 -30.13 1.03
C TRP A 349 -7.25 -30.32 2.23
N LYS A 350 -7.26 -31.55 2.77
CA LYS A 350 -6.38 -31.96 3.88
C LYS A 350 -4.89 -31.76 3.58
N SER A 351 -4.49 -31.86 2.31
CA SER A 351 -3.11 -31.61 1.87
C SER A 351 -2.66 -30.16 2.06
N TRP A 352 -3.59 -29.20 2.06
CA TRP A 352 -3.30 -27.78 2.27
C TRP A 352 -3.25 -27.39 3.74
N PHE A 353 -3.80 -28.27 4.60
CA PHE A 353 -3.92 -28.08 6.03
C PHE A 353 -3.39 -29.29 6.81
N PRO A 354 -2.11 -29.68 6.63
CA PRO A 354 -1.56 -30.83 7.33
C PRO A 354 -1.32 -30.51 8.81
N GLU A 355 -1.40 -31.51 9.67
CA GLU A 355 -1.11 -31.40 11.11
C GLU A 355 0.39 -31.24 11.39
N THR A 356 1.24 -31.73 10.49
CA THR A 356 2.71 -31.63 10.55
C THR A 356 3.25 -31.02 9.26
N ILE A 357 4.25 -30.14 9.39
CA ILE A 357 4.88 -29.46 8.26
C ILE A 357 6.37 -29.83 8.20
N TYR A 358 6.85 -30.16 7.01
CA TYR A 358 8.28 -30.27 6.72
C TYR A 358 8.84 -28.91 6.29
N TYR A 359 9.72 -28.34 7.12
CA TYR A 359 10.42 -27.11 6.81
C TYR A 359 11.88 -27.39 6.46
N TYR A 360 12.30 -26.93 5.28
CA TYR A 360 13.68 -27.05 4.83
C TYR A 360 14.40 -25.72 5.05
N ALA A 361 15.46 -25.73 5.86
CA ALA A 361 16.27 -24.55 6.12
C ALA A 361 17.71 -24.76 5.63
N GLU A 362 18.31 -23.73 5.02
CA GLU A 362 19.74 -23.76 4.71
C GLU A 362 20.57 -23.69 6.00
N VAL A 363 21.69 -24.41 6.05
CA VAL A 363 22.57 -24.45 7.23
C VAL A 363 23.03 -23.05 7.69
N ASN A 364 23.21 -22.11 6.75
CA ASN A 364 23.59 -20.73 7.07
C ASN A 364 22.49 -19.95 7.78
N GLU A 365 21.21 -20.19 7.43
CA GLU A 365 20.08 -19.58 8.16
C GLU A 365 19.97 -20.16 9.57
N VAL A 366 20.20 -21.47 9.73
CA VAL A 366 20.18 -22.14 11.03
C VAL A 366 21.32 -21.64 11.94
N LYS A 367 22.52 -21.39 11.39
CA LYS A 367 23.64 -20.79 12.15
C LYS A 367 23.29 -19.39 12.68
N LYS A 368 22.82 -18.49 11.81
CA LYS A 368 22.39 -17.14 12.21
C LYS A 368 21.30 -17.15 13.28
N PHE A 369 20.45 -18.17 13.25
CA PHE A 369 19.39 -18.37 14.23
C PHE A 369 19.92 -18.82 15.61
N MET A 370 20.88 -19.76 15.63
CA MET A 370 21.54 -20.20 16.87
C MET A 370 22.27 -19.08 17.62
N ASP A 371 22.66 -18.02 16.90
CA ASP A 371 23.33 -16.85 17.45
C ASP A 371 22.34 -15.78 17.95
N LYS A 372 21.10 -15.75 17.44
CA LYS A 372 20.09 -14.71 17.75
C LYS A 372 19.04 -15.12 18.79
N GLU A 373 18.60 -16.38 18.83
CA GLU A 373 17.56 -16.82 19.78
C GLU A 373 18.16 -17.64 20.95
N THR A 374 17.53 -17.53 22.12
CA THR A 374 17.79 -18.37 23.30
C THR A 374 17.24 -19.77 23.09
N ILE A 375 17.93 -20.55 22.27
CA ILE A 375 17.64 -21.97 22.07
C ILE A 375 18.08 -22.72 23.32
N ASP A 376 17.27 -23.69 23.75
CA ASP A 376 17.64 -24.61 24.82
C ASP A 376 19.01 -25.28 24.52
N SER A 377 19.82 -25.40 25.56
CA SER A 377 21.23 -25.81 25.45
C SER A 377 21.39 -27.21 24.82
N GLU A 378 20.40 -28.09 25.02
CA GLU A 378 20.40 -29.44 24.49
C GLU A 378 20.08 -29.48 22.99
N THR A 379 19.11 -28.68 22.55
CA THR A 379 18.77 -28.54 21.12
C THR A 379 19.88 -27.84 20.35
N LYS A 380 20.52 -26.82 20.94
CA LYS A 380 21.69 -26.15 20.33
C LYS A 380 22.87 -27.12 20.16
N LYS A 381 23.17 -27.96 21.16
CA LYS A 381 24.21 -29.02 21.06
C LYS A 381 23.89 -30.04 19.96
N LYS A 382 22.65 -30.51 19.87
CA LYS A 382 22.21 -31.43 18.80
C LYS A 382 22.44 -30.80 17.42
N LEU A 383 21.98 -29.57 17.19
CA LEU A 383 22.15 -28.84 15.92
C LEU A 383 23.63 -28.64 15.53
N LEU A 384 24.48 -28.25 16.48
CA LEU A 384 25.91 -28.05 16.23
C LEU A 384 26.64 -29.34 15.84
N ASN A 385 26.30 -30.47 16.46
CA ASN A 385 26.86 -31.77 16.11
C ASN A 385 26.50 -32.16 14.67
N ILE A 386 25.28 -31.86 14.23
CA ILE A 386 24.81 -32.19 12.88
C ILE A 386 25.43 -31.29 11.82
N ILE A 387 25.64 -30.01 12.12
CA ILE A 387 26.24 -29.04 11.19
C ILE A 387 27.75 -29.30 10.98
N ARG A 388 28.42 -29.95 11.96
CA ARG A 388 29.84 -30.33 11.88
C ARG A 388 30.11 -31.63 11.10
N ILE A 389 29.07 -32.40 10.74
CA ILE A 389 29.11 -33.62 9.92
C ILE A 389 28.70 -33.29 8.47
#